data_AF-A0A4U1JCW5-F1
#
_entry.id   AF-A0A4U1JCW5-F1
#
_cell.length_a   1.000
_cell.length_b   1.000
_cell.length_c   1.000
_cell.angle_alpha   90.00
_cell.angle_beta   90.00
_cell.angle_gamma   90.00
#
_symmetry.space_group_name_H-M   'P 1'
#
loop_
_entity.id
_entity.type
_entity.pdbx_description
1 polymer ?
#
loop_
_entity_poly.entity_id
_entity_poly.type
_entity_poly.pdbx_seq_one_letter_code
_entity_poly.pdbx_strand_id
1 'polypeptide(L)'
;MRPVTLDSETAVLRARVATLEALLAEHERAAAERVQRMEQLVADLSARAQVFEATLRSIVDGVVVCDTAGRITHVNEAAASIMGASKPGGVPVEDWEATYGIFDADGVTPYPREEIPLYRAARGEPVDRAEMFIRSPNKPLGILLETSARTIRDERGERLGAVVVFRDITERRRHEREMAQQLVTEREKNETLERLRIAVQELSTPILEVWDGVLALPLIGVVDSKRSAQVMETLLESVVQRKGRYVILDVTGVEVLDTATADHLLKIVRAVELLGTRCVLSGVRPSVAQTLVELGVSFGKLVTLRNLKHGLKACMRWKQEAAASAGTGAAASNGSRPGTS
;
A
#
# COMPACT_ATOMS: atom_id res chain seq x y z
N MET A 1 108.82 -54.00 -26.06
CA MET A 1 108.10 -52.71 -26.10
C MET A 1 107.00 -52.80 -27.15
N ARG A 2 105.74 -52.95 -26.72
CA ARG A 2 104.57 -52.86 -27.60
C ARG A 2 103.87 -51.53 -27.29
N PRO A 3 103.63 -50.64 -28.28
CA PRO A 3 102.98 -49.37 -28.04
C PRO A 3 101.46 -49.60 -27.98
N VAL A 4 100.92 -49.73 -26.78
CA VAL A 4 99.47 -49.76 -26.55
C VAL A 4 99.03 -48.36 -26.14
N THR A 5 98.82 -47.54 -27.17
CA THR A 5 97.69 -46.63 -27.38
C THR A 5 97.33 -45.59 -26.30
N LEU A 6 98.09 -44.50 -26.23
CA LEU A 6 97.58 -43.16 -25.81
C LEU A 6 96.27 -42.77 -26.52
N ASP A 7 96.04 -43.30 -27.74
CA ASP A 7 94.78 -43.16 -28.47
C ASP A 7 93.58 -43.84 -27.80
N SER A 8 93.79 -44.87 -26.96
CA SER A 8 92.70 -45.60 -26.31
C SER A 8 92.15 -44.89 -25.09
N GLU A 9 93.01 -44.32 -24.24
CA GLU A 9 92.59 -43.52 -23.07
C GLU A 9 91.95 -42.20 -23.49
N THR A 10 92.49 -41.55 -24.52
CA THR A 10 91.89 -40.32 -25.09
C THR A 10 90.54 -40.58 -25.75
N ALA A 11 90.33 -41.74 -26.38
CA ALA A 11 89.02 -42.13 -26.90
C ALA A 11 87.98 -42.35 -25.78
N VAL A 12 88.37 -42.99 -24.67
CA VAL A 12 87.49 -43.20 -23.51
C VAL A 12 87.12 -41.87 -22.82
N LEU A 13 88.08 -40.96 -22.66
CA LEU A 13 87.83 -39.62 -22.11
C LEU A 13 86.89 -38.80 -23.00
N ARG A 14 87.07 -38.81 -24.33
CA ARG A 14 86.16 -38.14 -25.27
C ARG A 14 84.75 -38.72 -25.21
N ALA A 15 84.61 -40.04 -25.12
CA ALA A 15 83.31 -40.69 -24.97
C ALA A 15 82.62 -40.31 -23.65
N ARG A 16 83.38 -40.20 -22.55
CA ARG A 16 82.85 -39.78 -21.24
C ARG A 16 82.42 -38.31 -21.23
N VAL A 17 83.19 -37.42 -21.85
CA VAL A 17 82.85 -36.00 -22.00
C VAL A 17 81.57 -35.86 -22.83
N ALA A 18 81.47 -36.53 -23.99
CA ALA A 18 80.26 -36.51 -24.80
C ALA A 18 79.01 -37.03 -24.05
N THR A 19 79.19 -38.04 -23.19
CA THR A 19 78.11 -38.56 -22.34
C THR A 19 77.68 -37.55 -21.27
N LEU A 20 78.63 -36.86 -20.64
CA LEU A 20 78.35 -35.82 -19.64
C LEU A 20 77.70 -34.58 -20.26
N GLU A 21 78.14 -34.17 -21.45
CA GLU A 21 77.51 -33.07 -22.22
C GLU A 21 76.07 -33.41 -22.59
N ALA A 22 75.80 -34.66 -23.00
CA ALA A 22 74.44 -35.11 -23.28
C ALA A 22 73.56 -35.12 -22.02
N LEU A 23 74.08 -35.62 -20.88
CA LEU A 23 73.36 -35.60 -19.59
C LEU A 23 73.12 -34.18 -19.06
N LEU A 24 74.09 -33.28 -19.22
CA LEU A 24 73.94 -31.88 -18.82
C LEU A 24 72.87 -31.19 -19.67
N ALA A 25 72.89 -31.39 -20.99
CA ALA A 25 71.87 -30.86 -21.89
C ALA A 25 70.47 -31.42 -21.58
N GLU A 26 70.36 -32.68 -21.18
CA GLU A 26 69.09 -33.28 -20.74
C GLU A 26 68.59 -32.66 -19.42
N HIS A 27 69.48 -32.46 -18.44
CA HIS A 27 69.14 -31.79 -17.18
C HIS A 27 68.74 -30.33 -17.37
N GLU A 28 69.43 -29.59 -18.25
CA GLU A 28 69.09 -28.20 -18.58
C GLU A 28 67.72 -28.10 -19.25
N ARG A 29 67.39 -29.01 -20.17
CA ARG A 29 66.05 -29.11 -20.77
C ARG A 29 64.98 -29.41 -19.73
N ALA A 30 65.22 -30.39 -18.86
CA ALA A 30 64.28 -30.72 -17.78
C ALA A 30 64.09 -29.57 -16.78
N ALA A 31 65.14 -28.79 -16.51
CA ALA A 31 65.07 -27.60 -15.67
C ALA A 31 64.25 -26.49 -16.35
N ALA A 32 64.47 -26.24 -17.65
CA ALA A 32 63.70 -25.28 -18.43
C ALA A 32 62.21 -25.64 -18.49
N GLU A 33 61.87 -26.91 -18.71
CA GLU A 33 60.48 -27.38 -18.69
C GLU A 33 59.80 -27.20 -17.32
N ARG A 34 60.54 -27.45 -16.23
CA ARG A 34 60.02 -27.21 -14.87
C ARG A 34 59.78 -25.73 -14.59
N VAL A 35 60.68 -24.85 -15.01
CA VAL A 35 60.52 -23.39 -14.87
C VAL A 35 59.28 -22.94 -15.63
N GLN A 36 59.15 -23.36 -16.89
CA GLN A 36 57.99 -23.02 -17.72
C GLN A 36 56.67 -23.54 -17.13
N ARG A 37 56.66 -24.75 -16.57
CA ARG A 37 55.47 -25.31 -15.90
C ARG A 37 55.10 -24.53 -14.64
N MET A 38 56.10 -24.10 -13.86
CA MET A 38 55.88 -23.27 -12.68
C MET A 38 55.33 -21.89 -13.05
N GLU A 39 55.87 -21.25 -14.09
CA GLU A 39 55.38 -19.97 -14.59
C GLU A 39 53.93 -20.06 -15.07
N GLN A 40 53.57 -21.14 -15.78
CA GLN A 40 52.19 -21.38 -16.19
C GLN A 40 51.23 -21.57 -15.01
N LEU A 41 51.63 -22.32 -13.98
CA LEU A 41 50.84 -22.50 -12.76
C LEU A 41 50.64 -21.18 -12.00
N VAL A 42 51.70 -20.38 -11.88
CA VAL A 42 51.64 -19.05 -11.24
C VAL A 42 50.71 -18.12 -12.02
N ALA A 43 50.80 -18.13 -13.36
CA ALA A 43 49.92 -17.33 -14.21
C ALA A 43 48.44 -17.73 -14.09
N ASP A 44 48.14 -19.04 -14.09
CA ASP A 44 46.76 -19.53 -13.93
C ASP A 44 46.19 -19.18 -12.54
N LEU A 45 46.97 -19.38 -11.47
CA LEU A 45 46.57 -18.99 -10.11
C LEU A 45 46.32 -17.48 -10.01
N SER A 46 47.19 -16.67 -10.61
CA SER A 46 47.05 -15.20 -10.63
C SER A 46 45.80 -14.77 -11.39
N ALA A 47 45.52 -15.37 -12.56
CA ALA A 47 44.32 -15.08 -13.34
C ALA A 47 43.03 -15.45 -12.58
N ARG A 48 42.99 -16.61 -11.92
CA ARG A 48 41.85 -17.03 -11.09
C ARG A 48 41.64 -16.09 -9.90
N ALA A 49 42.71 -15.67 -9.23
CA ALA A 49 42.64 -14.71 -8.14
C ALA A 49 42.10 -13.35 -8.62
N GLN A 50 42.52 -12.87 -9.79
CA GLN A 50 42.02 -11.61 -10.37
C GLN A 50 40.52 -11.67 -10.68
N VAL A 51 40.03 -12.76 -11.27
CA VAL A 51 38.60 -12.93 -11.57
C VAL A 51 37.76 -12.97 -10.30
N PHE A 52 38.24 -13.68 -9.27
CA PHE A 52 37.57 -13.74 -7.97
C PHE A 52 37.47 -12.35 -7.32
N GLU A 53 38.58 -11.63 -7.25
CA GLU A 53 38.64 -10.26 -6.71
C GLU A 53 37.74 -9.28 -7.50
N ALA A 54 37.75 -9.35 -8.83
CA ALA A 54 36.89 -8.53 -9.67
C ALA A 54 35.40 -8.81 -9.42
N THR A 55 35.04 -10.08 -9.22
CA THR A 55 33.67 -10.48 -8.89
C THR A 55 33.24 -9.84 -7.56
N LEU A 56 34.04 -9.97 -6.50
CA LEU A 56 33.73 -9.42 -5.18
C LEU A 56 33.62 -7.89 -5.17
N ARG A 57 34.38 -7.18 -6.01
CA ARG A 57 34.31 -5.72 -6.15
C ARG A 57 33.07 -5.22 -6.89
N SER A 58 32.55 -6.00 -7.83
CA SER A 58 31.35 -5.64 -8.59
C SER A 58 30.04 -5.81 -7.81
N ILE A 59 30.09 -6.53 -6.68
CA ILE A 59 28.92 -6.74 -5.81
C ILE A 59 28.67 -5.48 -4.98
N VAL A 60 27.46 -4.94 -5.08
CA VAL A 60 27.00 -3.77 -4.30
C VAL A 60 26.75 -4.13 -2.84
N ASP A 61 26.47 -5.41 -2.56
CA ASP A 61 26.32 -5.94 -1.22
C ASP A 61 27.68 -6.11 -0.53
N GLY A 62 27.70 -5.88 0.78
CA GLY A 62 28.88 -6.13 1.59
C GLY A 62 29.14 -7.62 1.72
N VAL A 63 30.38 -8.04 1.44
CA VAL A 63 30.82 -9.43 1.59
C VAL A 63 31.96 -9.49 2.60
N VAL A 64 31.82 -10.36 3.59
CA VAL A 64 32.85 -10.64 4.61
C VAL A 64 33.03 -12.15 4.71
N VAL A 65 34.28 -12.59 4.75
CA VAL A 65 34.67 -14.00 4.88
C VAL A 65 35.49 -14.19 6.14
N CYS A 66 35.25 -15.29 6.87
CA CYS A 66 36.08 -15.71 7.98
C CYS A 66 36.59 -17.14 7.80
N ASP A 67 37.69 -17.47 8.49
CA ASP A 67 38.18 -18.85 8.63
C ASP A 67 37.35 -19.68 9.64
N THR A 68 37.76 -20.93 9.88
CA THR A 68 37.11 -21.83 10.86
C THR A 68 37.25 -21.39 12.31
N ALA A 69 38.22 -20.52 12.62
CA ALA A 69 38.39 -19.92 13.94
C ALA A 69 37.55 -18.64 14.11
N GLY A 70 36.82 -18.22 13.06
CA GLY A 70 36.01 -17.00 13.06
C GLY A 70 36.81 -15.73 12.78
N ARG A 71 38.09 -15.82 12.40
CA ARG A 71 38.89 -14.64 12.04
C ARG A 71 38.54 -14.17 10.65
N ILE A 72 38.31 -12.87 10.48
CA ILE A 72 38.02 -12.26 9.19
C ILE A 72 39.26 -12.40 8.28
N THR A 73 39.07 -13.03 7.12
CA THR A 73 40.12 -13.25 6.11
C THR A 73 39.92 -12.41 4.86
N HIS A 74 38.69 -11.95 4.58
CA HIS A 74 38.39 -11.12 3.43
C HIS A 74 37.23 -10.17 3.69
N VAL A 75 37.31 -8.97 3.12
CA VAL A 75 36.29 -7.91 3.16
C VAL A 75 36.29 -7.19 1.81
N ASN A 76 35.15 -7.13 1.13
CA ASN A 76 35.05 -6.37 -0.11
C ASN A 76 34.86 -4.86 0.12
N GLU A 77 35.05 -4.07 -0.94
CA GLU A 77 34.93 -2.61 -0.90
C GLU A 77 33.54 -2.13 -0.45
N ALA A 78 32.48 -2.83 -0.86
CA ALA A 78 31.11 -2.51 -0.46
C ALA A 78 30.91 -2.70 1.04
N ALA A 79 31.41 -3.78 1.64
CA ALA A 79 31.33 -4.03 3.08
C ALA A 79 32.05 -2.93 3.86
N ALA A 80 33.28 -2.60 3.46
CA ALA A 80 34.03 -1.50 4.04
C ALA A 80 33.29 -0.16 3.94
N SER A 81 32.63 0.11 2.81
CA SER A 81 31.92 1.38 2.58
C SER A 81 30.61 1.47 3.38
N ILE A 82 29.82 0.40 3.41
CA ILE A 82 28.57 0.30 4.18
C ILE A 82 28.86 0.46 5.67
N MET A 83 29.88 -0.25 6.17
CA MET A 83 30.28 -0.23 7.57
C MET A 83 31.05 1.06 7.95
N GLY A 84 31.53 1.83 6.98
CA GLY A 84 32.17 3.13 7.20
C GLY A 84 33.68 3.08 7.43
N ALA A 85 34.37 2.06 6.93
CA ALA A 85 35.83 1.91 6.93
C ALA A 85 36.54 2.59 5.74
N SER A 86 35.86 2.82 4.61
CA SER A 86 36.47 3.36 3.37
C SER A 86 36.84 4.86 3.39
N LYS A 87 36.82 5.55 4.53
CA LYS A 87 37.11 6.99 4.65
C LYS A 87 38.23 7.24 5.66
N PRO A 88 38.99 8.36 5.56
CA PRO A 88 39.90 8.77 6.63
C PRO A 88 39.14 8.87 7.96
N GLY A 89 39.54 8.09 8.98
CA GLY A 89 38.80 7.92 10.24
C GLY A 89 37.91 6.67 10.32
N GLY A 90 37.96 5.78 9.31
CA GLY A 90 37.37 4.45 9.30
C GLY A 90 37.83 3.55 10.45
N VAL A 91 37.00 2.58 10.85
CA VAL A 91 37.42 1.50 11.76
C VAL A 91 38.24 0.48 10.94
N PRO A 92 39.50 0.15 11.32
CA PRO A 92 40.26 -0.93 10.71
C PRO A 92 39.54 -2.28 10.83
N VAL A 93 39.65 -3.15 9.82
CA VAL A 93 38.93 -4.44 9.75
C VAL A 93 39.20 -5.31 10.99
N GLU A 94 40.41 -5.23 11.52
CA GLU A 94 40.88 -5.95 12.70
C GLU A 94 40.15 -5.51 13.99
N ASP A 95 39.65 -4.27 14.03
CA ASP A 95 38.97 -3.66 15.18
C ASP A 95 37.44 -3.66 15.03
N TRP A 96 36.90 -4.22 13.93
CA TRP A 96 35.47 -4.23 13.66
C TRP A 96 34.68 -4.89 14.80
N GLU A 97 35.11 -6.07 15.25
CA GLU A 97 34.41 -6.78 16.33
C GLU A 97 34.32 -5.97 17.64
N ALA A 98 35.31 -5.12 17.92
CA ALA A 98 35.37 -4.34 19.15
C ALA A 98 34.68 -2.97 19.04
N THR A 99 34.49 -2.46 17.83
CA THR A 99 34.08 -1.07 17.58
C THR A 99 32.64 -0.92 17.10
N TYR A 100 32.09 -1.94 16.42
CA TYR A 100 30.70 -1.90 15.96
C TYR A 100 29.74 -2.31 17.06
N GLY A 101 28.78 -1.43 17.36
CA GLY A 101 27.61 -1.80 18.15
C GLY A 101 26.65 -2.56 17.26
N ILE A 102 26.49 -3.86 17.49
CA ILE A 102 25.55 -4.70 16.76
C ILE A 102 24.31 -4.92 17.62
N PHE A 103 23.15 -4.62 17.05
CA PHE A 103 21.85 -4.68 17.69
C PHE A 103 20.86 -5.48 16.82
N ASP A 104 19.77 -5.90 17.43
CA ASP A 104 18.59 -6.42 16.71
C ASP A 104 17.99 -5.32 15.82
N ALA A 105 17.00 -5.68 14.98
CA ALA A 105 16.32 -4.77 14.07
C ALA A 105 15.63 -3.58 14.77
N ASP A 106 15.45 -3.66 16.09
CA ASP A 106 14.96 -2.57 16.94
C ASP A 106 16.01 -1.46 17.18
N GLY A 107 17.29 -1.73 16.92
CA GLY A 107 18.41 -0.81 17.13
C GLY A 107 18.74 -0.52 18.60
N VAL A 108 18.22 -1.31 19.54
CA VAL A 108 18.40 -1.13 21.00
C VAL A 108 18.91 -2.40 21.66
N THR A 109 18.33 -3.55 21.31
CA THR A 109 18.68 -4.85 21.91
C THR A 109 20.03 -5.31 21.37
N PRO A 110 21.06 -5.54 22.21
CA PRO A 110 22.34 -6.04 21.73
C PRO A 110 22.18 -7.39 21.03
N TYR A 111 22.80 -7.53 19.85
CA TYR A 111 22.77 -8.78 19.10
C TYR A 111 23.83 -9.73 19.67
N PRO A 112 23.47 -10.93 20.17
CA PRO A 112 24.44 -11.85 20.75
C PRO A 112 25.52 -12.22 19.73
N ARG A 113 26.79 -12.23 20.16
CA ARG A 113 27.91 -12.54 19.26
C ARG A 113 27.71 -13.88 18.59
N GLU A 114 27.28 -14.89 19.35
CA GLU A 114 27.07 -16.25 18.88
C GLU A 114 25.96 -16.33 17.84
N GLU A 115 25.00 -15.41 17.85
CA GLU A 115 23.88 -15.36 16.91
C GLU A 115 24.22 -14.62 15.61
N ILE A 116 25.33 -13.86 15.58
CA ILE A 116 25.72 -13.11 14.38
C ILE A 116 25.83 -14.08 13.18
N PRO A 117 25.18 -13.79 12.05
CA PRO A 117 25.05 -14.69 10.91
C PRO A 117 26.38 -15.31 10.44
N LEU A 118 27.46 -14.54 10.45
CA LEU A 118 28.80 -15.02 10.08
C LEU A 118 29.28 -16.17 10.98
N TYR A 119 29.18 -16.03 12.31
CA TYR A 119 29.66 -17.06 13.23
C TYR A 119 28.71 -18.27 13.30
N ARG A 120 27.41 -18.07 13.12
CA ARG A 120 26.45 -19.17 12.95
C ARG A 120 26.81 -20.02 11.73
N ALA A 121 27.05 -19.37 10.59
CA ALA A 121 27.48 -20.05 9.37
C ALA A 121 28.85 -20.72 9.52
N ALA A 122 29.78 -20.15 10.29
CA ALA A 122 31.07 -20.79 10.58
C ALA A 122 30.89 -22.10 11.38
N ARG A 123 29.88 -22.18 12.25
CA ARG A 123 29.49 -23.43 12.94
C ARG A 123 28.71 -24.41 12.07
N GLY A 124 28.35 -24.03 10.85
CA GLY A 124 27.60 -24.88 9.91
C GLY A 124 26.11 -24.57 9.82
N GLU A 125 25.63 -23.52 10.49
CA GLU A 125 24.22 -23.12 10.48
C GLU A 125 23.99 -22.02 9.42
N PRO A 126 23.29 -22.31 8.31
CA PRO A 126 22.98 -21.29 7.32
C PRO A 126 21.99 -20.27 7.92
N VAL A 127 22.16 -19.01 7.54
CA VAL A 127 21.26 -17.92 7.93
C VAL A 127 20.75 -17.22 6.69
N ASP A 128 19.45 -16.98 6.64
CA ASP A 128 18.76 -16.35 5.51
C ASP A 128 18.06 -15.08 5.95
N ARG A 129 18.41 -13.96 5.29
CA ARG A 129 17.76 -12.66 5.41
C ARG A 129 17.51 -12.21 6.87
N ALA A 130 18.49 -12.45 7.75
CA ALA A 130 18.44 -11.95 9.11
C ALA A 130 18.66 -10.43 9.10
N GLU A 131 17.84 -9.70 9.85
CA GLU A 131 17.98 -8.26 9.99
C GLU A 131 18.78 -7.93 11.25
N MET A 132 19.74 -7.03 11.11
CA MET A 132 20.57 -6.55 12.20
C MET A 132 20.81 -5.06 12.04
N PHE A 133 20.88 -4.35 13.15
CA PHE A 133 21.15 -2.92 13.16
C PHE A 133 22.57 -2.67 13.65
N ILE A 134 23.33 -1.86 12.92
CA ILE A 134 24.73 -1.61 13.23
C ILE A 134 24.94 -0.12 13.48
N ARG A 135 25.64 0.22 14.57
CA ARG A 135 26.18 1.56 14.83
C ARG A 135 27.71 1.52 14.81
N SER A 136 28.28 2.57 14.25
CA SER A 136 29.72 2.80 14.27
C SER A 136 30.03 4.27 14.53
N PRO A 137 31.26 4.62 14.96
CA PRO A 137 31.64 6.02 15.14
C PRO A 137 31.37 6.90 13.90
N ASN A 138 31.50 6.32 12.70
CA ASN A 138 31.27 7.02 11.42
C ASN A 138 29.81 6.99 10.95
N LYS A 139 28.96 6.16 11.59
CA LYS A 139 27.53 6.01 11.31
C LYS A 139 26.76 6.07 12.64
N PRO A 140 26.75 7.23 13.33
CA PRO A 140 26.17 7.34 14.68
C PRO A 140 24.65 7.12 14.68
N LEU A 141 23.96 7.47 13.59
CA LEU A 141 22.53 7.20 13.40
C LEU A 141 22.23 5.70 13.19
N GLY A 142 23.26 4.90 12.91
CA GLY A 142 23.18 3.48 12.59
C GLY A 142 22.59 3.18 11.20
N ILE A 143 22.72 1.91 10.82
CA ILE A 143 22.24 1.35 9.55
C ILE A 143 21.55 0.02 9.81
N LEU A 144 20.46 -0.25 9.09
CA LEU A 144 19.77 -1.53 9.11
C LEU A 144 20.30 -2.40 7.96
N LEU A 145 20.81 -3.58 8.31
CA LEU A 145 21.33 -4.54 7.36
C LEU A 145 20.42 -5.76 7.26
N GLU A 146 20.17 -6.19 6.02
CA GLU A 146 19.64 -7.52 5.72
C GLU A 146 20.82 -8.43 5.37
N THR A 147 20.95 -9.56 6.05
CA THR A 147 22.16 -10.39 6.01
C THR A 147 21.83 -11.86 5.72
N SER A 148 22.67 -12.52 4.93
CA SER A 148 22.59 -13.96 4.68
C SER A 148 23.99 -14.55 4.76
N ALA A 149 24.12 -15.72 5.39
CA ALA A 149 25.41 -16.34 5.63
C ALA A 149 25.41 -17.82 5.25
N ARG A 150 26.56 -18.28 4.74
CA ARG A 150 26.79 -19.65 4.28
C ARG A 150 28.17 -20.14 4.70
N THR A 151 28.26 -21.43 5.04
CA THR A 151 29.53 -22.10 5.29
C THR A 151 30.28 -22.31 3.98
N ILE A 152 31.58 -22.01 3.98
CA ILE A 152 32.49 -22.33 2.87
C ILE A 152 33.06 -23.73 3.12
N ARG A 153 33.01 -24.59 2.11
CA ARG A 153 33.52 -25.96 2.17
C ARG A 153 34.53 -26.21 1.06
N ASP A 154 35.49 -27.10 1.32
CA ASP A 154 36.41 -27.59 0.31
C ASP A 154 35.76 -28.68 -0.57
N GLU A 155 36.51 -29.19 -1.56
CA GLU A 155 36.07 -30.26 -2.46
C GLU A 155 35.76 -31.59 -1.74
N ARG A 156 36.25 -31.76 -0.51
CA ARG A 156 36.04 -32.95 0.33
C ARG A 156 34.85 -32.78 1.28
N GLY A 157 34.22 -31.60 1.30
CA GLY A 157 33.10 -31.25 2.17
C GLY A 157 33.52 -30.72 3.54
N GLU A 158 34.81 -30.60 3.81
CA GLU A 158 35.36 -30.06 5.05
C GLU A 158 35.13 -28.56 5.13
N ARG A 159 34.90 -28.05 6.35
CA ARG A 159 34.62 -26.63 6.56
C ARG A 159 35.92 -25.82 6.46
N LEU A 160 35.93 -24.84 5.57
CA LEU A 160 37.02 -23.87 5.43
C LEU A 160 36.74 -22.57 6.21
N GLY A 161 35.47 -22.24 6.41
CA GLY A 161 35.06 -21.00 7.05
C GLY A 161 33.62 -20.63 6.73
N ALA A 162 33.32 -19.34 6.69
CA ALA A 162 32.01 -18.84 6.33
C ALA A 162 32.08 -17.51 5.58
N VAL A 163 31.05 -17.27 4.76
CA VAL A 163 30.81 -16.01 4.08
C VAL A 163 29.49 -15.43 4.58
N VAL A 164 29.48 -14.14 4.87
CA VAL A 164 28.26 -13.34 5.06
C VAL A 164 28.16 -12.30 3.95
N VAL A 165 26.96 -12.17 3.42
CA VAL A 165 26.58 -11.11 2.49
C VAL A 165 25.53 -10.26 3.18
N PHE A 166 25.67 -8.94 3.11
CA PHE A 166 24.73 -8.01 3.71
C PHE A 166 24.44 -6.81 2.82
N ARG A 167 23.22 -6.29 2.95
CA ARG A 167 22.74 -5.12 2.22
C ARG A 167 22.23 -4.07 3.19
N ASP A 168 22.60 -2.81 2.96
CA ASP A 168 21.98 -1.68 3.64
C ASP A 168 20.53 -1.49 3.14
N ILE A 169 19.57 -1.72 4.02
CA ILE A 169 18.14 -1.58 3.76
C ILE A 169 17.52 -0.39 4.50
N THR A 170 18.34 0.50 5.06
CA THR A 170 17.88 1.64 5.89
C THR A 170 16.89 2.52 5.14
N GLU A 171 17.29 3.03 3.97
CA GLU A 171 16.43 3.87 3.12
C GLU A 171 15.22 3.11 2.61
N ARG A 172 15.38 1.84 2.21
CA ARG A 172 14.25 1.02 1.73
C ARG A 172 13.20 0.87 2.83
N ARG A 173 13.63 0.51 4.05
CA ARG A 173 12.75 0.30 5.19
C ARG A 173 12.10 1.60 5.65
N ARG A 174 12.81 2.73 5.54
CA ARG A 174 12.23 4.05 5.81
C ARG A 174 11.10 4.38 4.84
N HIS A 175 11.31 4.22 3.53
CA HIS A 175 10.26 4.45 2.54
C HIS A 175 9.06 3.50 2.71
N GLU A 176 9.31 2.22 2.99
CA GLU A 176 8.25 1.24 3.29
C GLU A 176 7.38 1.69 4.48
N ARG A 177 8.02 2.17 5.57
CA ARG A 177 7.30 2.68 6.76
C ARG A 177 6.53 3.96 6.47
N GLU A 178 7.11 4.90 5.74
CA GLU A 178 6.45 6.15 5.35
C GLU A 178 5.20 5.90 4.50
N MET A 179 5.30 5.02 3.50
CA MET A 179 4.14 4.62 2.67
C MET A 179 3.07 3.90 3.50
N ALA A 180 3.45 2.99 4.39
CA ALA A 180 2.50 2.30 5.26
C ALA A 180 1.73 3.28 6.16
N GLN A 181 2.42 4.27 6.72
CA GLN A 181 1.80 5.32 7.55
C GLN A 181 0.83 6.20 6.74
N GLN A 182 1.20 6.55 5.50
CA GLN A 182 0.33 7.31 4.59
C GLN A 182 -0.95 6.54 4.26
N LEU A 183 -0.86 5.23 3.97
CA LEU A 183 -2.02 4.40 3.69
C LEU A 183 -3.00 4.32 4.87
N VAL A 184 -2.48 4.19 6.10
CA VAL A 184 -3.31 4.21 7.31
C VAL A 184 -4.03 5.56 7.45
N THR A 185 -3.30 6.66 7.29
CA THR A 185 -3.86 8.02 7.40
C THR A 185 -4.93 8.29 6.34
N GLU A 186 -4.69 7.88 5.09
CA GLU A 186 -5.66 8.00 3.99
C GLU A 186 -6.93 7.18 4.26
N ARG A 187 -6.77 5.98 4.83
CA ARG A 187 -7.91 5.15 5.20
C ARG A 187 -8.76 5.82 6.28
N GLU A 188 -8.15 6.34 7.34
CA GLU A 188 -8.87 7.05 8.41
C GLU A 188 -9.62 8.29 7.90
N LYS A 189 -9.00 9.05 6.98
CA LYS A 189 -9.65 10.18 6.32
C LYS A 189 -10.87 9.75 5.51
N ASN A 190 -10.73 8.72 4.68
CA ASN A 190 -11.82 8.21 3.85
C ASN A 190 -12.98 7.68 4.70
N GLU A 191 -12.70 6.96 5.79
CA GLU A 191 -13.72 6.49 6.72
C GLU A 191 -14.45 7.64 7.43
N THR A 192 -13.75 8.74 7.74
CA THR A 192 -14.36 9.95 8.31
C THR A 192 -15.22 10.67 7.26
N LEU A 193 -14.73 10.78 6.03
CA LEU A 193 -15.43 11.43 4.92
C LEU A 193 -16.72 10.69 4.59
N GLU A 194 -16.71 9.36 4.59
CA GLU A 194 -17.92 8.56 4.35
C GLU A 194 -18.94 8.71 5.49
N ARG A 195 -18.49 8.75 6.75
CA ARG A 195 -19.38 9.05 7.89
C ARG A 195 -20.03 10.43 7.78
N LEU A 196 -19.25 11.44 7.41
CA LEU A 196 -19.78 12.79 7.16
C LEU A 196 -20.79 12.79 5.99
N ARG A 197 -20.49 12.06 4.91
CA ARG A 197 -21.38 11.94 3.75
C ARG A 197 -22.73 11.33 4.14
N ILE A 198 -22.74 10.25 4.93
CA ILE A 198 -23.98 9.61 5.42
C ILE A 198 -24.76 10.58 6.31
N ALA A 199 -24.10 11.22 7.29
CA ALA A 199 -24.76 12.16 8.19
C ALA A 199 -25.38 13.35 7.44
N VAL A 200 -24.70 13.88 6.42
CA VAL A 200 -25.24 14.94 5.55
C VAL A 200 -26.46 14.42 4.78
N GLN A 201 -26.43 13.20 4.26
CA GLN A 201 -27.56 12.61 3.52
C GLN A 201 -28.79 12.40 4.40
N GLU A 202 -28.64 11.91 5.63
CA GLU A 202 -29.75 11.77 6.59
C GLU A 202 -30.40 13.13 6.92
N LEU A 203 -29.61 14.20 6.92
CA LEU A 203 -30.09 15.56 7.17
C LEU A 203 -30.70 16.26 5.93
N SER A 204 -30.59 15.68 4.73
CA SER A 204 -30.87 16.38 3.45
C SER A 204 -32.29 16.23 2.91
N THR A 205 -33.18 15.47 3.56
CA THR A 205 -34.61 15.35 3.22
C THR A 205 -35.51 15.25 4.45
N PRO A 206 -35.51 16.23 5.37
CA PRO A 206 -36.34 16.15 6.57
C PRO A 206 -37.81 16.34 6.21
N ILE A 207 -38.64 15.32 6.42
CA ILE A 207 -40.10 15.47 6.37
C ILE A 207 -40.55 16.13 7.68
N LEU A 208 -40.94 17.39 7.58
CA LEU A 208 -41.35 18.21 8.71
C LEU A 208 -42.87 18.15 8.88
N GLU A 209 -43.36 17.91 10.09
CA GLU A 209 -44.77 18.17 10.39
C GLU A 209 -44.91 19.66 10.73
N VAL A 210 -45.51 20.41 9.81
CA VAL A 210 -45.65 21.87 9.94
C VAL A 210 -46.95 22.28 10.63
N TRP A 211 -47.90 21.34 10.74
CA TRP A 211 -49.16 21.47 11.47
C TRP A 211 -49.81 20.10 11.64
N ASP A 212 -50.80 19.97 12.53
CA ASP A 212 -51.54 18.72 12.76
C ASP A 212 -52.09 18.09 11.47
N GLY A 213 -51.44 17.01 11.04
CA GLY A 213 -51.78 16.27 9.83
C GLY A 213 -51.34 16.93 8.51
N VAL A 214 -50.39 17.88 8.57
CA VAL A 214 -49.77 18.55 7.42
C VAL A 214 -48.26 18.32 7.44
N LEU A 215 -47.77 17.55 6.47
CA LEU A 215 -46.34 17.28 6.29
C LEU A 215 -45.76 18.19 5.20
N ALA A 216 -44.51 18.60 5.35
CA ALA A 216 -43.76 19.38 4.38
C ALA A 216 -42.45 18.67 4.06
N LEU A 217 -42.16 18.53 2.77
CA LEU A 217 -40.95 17.91 2.23
C LEU A 217 -40.22 18.94 1.37
N PRO A 218 -39.17 19.60 1.89
CA PRO A 218 -38.32 20.46 1.10
C PRO A 218 -37.37 19.65 0.22
N LEU A 219 -37.37 19.94 -1.08
CA LEU A 219 -36.49 19.36 -2.07
C LEU A 219 -35.43 20.40 -2.45
N ILE A 220 -34.18 20.17 -2.03
CA ILE A 220 -33.04 21.08 -2.24
C ILE A 220 -31.97 20.37 -3.06
N GLY A 221 -31.54 20.94 -4.18
CA GLY A 221 -30.51 20.37 -5.05
C GLY A 221 -31.06 19.35 -6.06
N VAL A 222 -30.18 18.47 -6.55
CA VAL A 222 -30.51 17.53 -7.64
C VAL A 222 -31.41 16.41 -7.16
N VAL A 223 -32.46 16.09 -7.92
CA VAL A 223 -33.43 15.02 -7.63
C VAL A 223 -33.21 13.88 -8.62
N ASP A 224 -32.27 13.00 -8.31
CA ASP A 224 -31.97 11.80 -9.12
C ASP A 224 -32.85 10.60 -8.73
N SER A 225 -32.72 9.48 -9.45
CA SER A 225 -33.52 8.27 -9.19
C SER A 225 -33.31 7.70 -7.79
N LYS A 226 -32.08 7.71 -7.28
CA LYS A 226 -31.75 7.13 -5.96
C LYS A 226 -32.37 7.97 -4.85
N ARG A 227 -32.21 9.28 -4.93
CA ARG A 227 -32.80 10.24 -3.99
C ARG A 227 -34.33 10.20 -4.04
N SER A 228 -34.92 10.12 -5.23
CA SER A 228 -36.37 10.07 -5.39
C SER A 228 -36.97 8.81 -4.76
N ALA A 229 -36.30 7.67 -4.88
CA ALA A 229 -36.72 6.42 -4.23
C ALA A 229 -36.66 6.52 -2.70
N GLN A 230 -35.57 7.07 -2.15
CA GLN A 230 -35.44 7.31 -0.71
C GLN A 230 -36.51 8.26 -0.19
N VAL A 231 -36.71 9.40 -0.87
CA VAL A 231 -37.75 10.37 -0.54
C VAL A 231 -39.14 9.74 -0.56
N MET A 232 -39.44 8.94 -1.58
CA MET A 232 -40.70 8.22 -1.68
C MET A 232 -40.92 7.33 -0.46
N GLU A 233 -39.98 6.44 -0.15
CA GLU A 233 -40.08 5.49 0.94
C GLU A 233 -40.33 6.20 2.27
N THR A 234 -39.46 7.16 2.63
CA THR A 234 -39.59 7.90 3.89
C THR A 234 -40.87 8.74 3.97
N LEU A 235 -41.34 9.30 2.84
CA LEU A 235 -42.58 10.09 2.79
C LEU A 235 -43.81 9.23 3.01
N LEU A 236 -43.91 8.09 2.34
CA LEU A 236 -45.03 7.16 2.50
C LEU A 236 -45.09 6.63 3.94
N GLU A 237 -43.95 6.24 4.51
CA GLU A 237 -43.87 5.84 5.93
C GLU A 237 -44.33 6.95 6.87
N SER A 238 -43.84 8.17 6.68
CA SER A 238 -44.20 9.32 7.52
C SER A 238 -45.68 9.68 7.42
N VAL A 239 -46.27 9.60 6.23
CA VAL A 239 -47.70 9.85 5.99
C VAL A 239 -48.55 8.87 6.81
N VAL A 240 -48.20 7.59 6.82
CA VAL A 240 -48.92 6.57 7.57
C VAL A 240 -48.72 6.74 9.07
N GLN A 241 -47.48 6.84 9.53
CA GLN A 241 -47.15 6.94 10.97
C GLN A 241 -47.77 8.17 11.61
N ARG A 242 -47.72 9.33 10.93
CA ARG A 242 -48.23 10.61 11.44
C ARG A 242 -49.67 10.91 11.03
N LYS A 243 -50.33 9.99 10.31
CA LYS A 243 -51.71 10.17 9.78
C LYS A 243 -51.85 11.47 8.97
N GLY A 244 -50.87 11.75 8.12
CA GLY A 244 -50.81 12.98 7.31
C GLY A 244 -51.96 13.05 6.31
N ARG A 245 -52.81 14.07 6.43
CA ARG A 245 -53.92 14.33 5.48
C ARG A 245 -53.48 15.19 4.30
N TYR A 246 -52.44 16.00 4.51
CA TYR A 246 -51.90 16.91 3.51
C TYR A 246 -50.39 16.81 3.45
N VAL A 247 -49.83 16.85 2.25
CA VAL A 247 -48.38 16.89 2.01
C VAL A 247 -48.04 18.08 1.13
N ILE A 248 -47.06 18.87 1.53
CA ILE A 248 -46.50 19.99 0.76
C ILE A 248 -45.13 19.57 0.25
N LEU A 249 -44.99 19.41 -1.07
CA LEU A 249 -43.70 19.24 -1.72
C LEU A 249 -43.13 20.61 -2.07
N ASP A 250 -42.08 21.05 -1.39
CA ASP A 250 -41.47 22.36 -1.63
C ASP A 250 -40.25 22.23 -2.55
N VAL A 251 -40.42 22.59 -3.82
CA VAL A 251 -39.38 22.53 -4.86
C VAL A 251 -38.61 23.84 -5.01
N THR A 252 -38.66 24.73 -4.02
CA THR A 252 -37.96 26.04 -4.05
C THR A 252 -36.45 25.91 -4.32
N GLY A 253 -35.84 24.80 -3.87
CA GLY A 253 -34.41 24.50 -4.00
C GLY A 253 -34.02 23.63 -5.22
N VAL A 254 -34.97 23.31 -6.11
CA VAL A 254 -34.70 22.58 -7.35
C VAL A 254 -34.34 23.59 -8.45
N GLU A 255 -33.09 23.57 -8.91
CA GLU A 255 -32.57 24.56 -9.86
C GLU A 255 -32.94 24.28 -11.32
N VAL A 256 -32.86 23.00 -11.72
CA VAL A 256 -33.17 22.52 -13.07
C VAL A 256 -34.15 21.37 -12.95
N LEU A 257 -35.21 21.43 -13.75
CA LEU A 257 -36.18 20.34 -13.84
C LEU A 257 -36.13 19.77 -15.27
N ASP A 258 -35.74 18.51 -15.40
CA ASP A 258 -35.81 17.75 -16.64
C ASP A 258 -36.99 16.76 -16.63
N THR A 259 -37.18 16.04 -17.74
CA THR A 259 -38.25 15.04 -17.86
C THR A 259 -38.15 13.95 -16.81
N ALA A 260 -36.94 13.50 -16.48
CA ALA A 260 -36.72 12.44 -15.50
C ALA A 260 -37.11 12.90 -14.09
N THR A 261 -36.72 14.11 -13.70
CA THR A 261 -37.07 14.69 -12.40
C THR A 261 -38.57 14.94 -12.29
N ALA A 262 -39.21 15.45 -13.35
CA ALA A 262 -40.66 15.64 -13.38
C ALA A 262 -41.42 14.32 -13.20
N ASP A 263 -40.97 13.24 -13.85
CA ASP A 263 -41.53 11.89 -13.69
C ASP A 263 -41.36 11.38 -12.25
N HIS A 264 -40.19 11.56 -11.64
CA HIS A 264 -39.97 11.19 -10.24
C HIS A 264 -40.92 11.95 -9.28
N LEU A 265 -41.08 13.26 -9.44
CA LEU A 265 -42.01 14.05 -8.62
C LEU A 265 -43.46 13.59 -8.77
N LEU A 266 -43.89 13.31 -10.00
CA LEU A 266 -45.24 12.81 -10.28
C LEU A 266 -45.48 11.44 -9.66
N LYS A 267 -44.50 10.53 -9.72
CA LYS A 267 -44.58 9.23 -9.05
C LYS A 267 -44.80 9.42 -7.56
N ILE A 268 -44.04 10.32 -6.92
CA ILE A 268 -44.19 10.64 -5.49
C ILE A 268 -45.60 11.14 -5.18
N VAL A 269 -46.08 12.14 -5.94
CA VAL A 269 -47.42 12.70 -5.77
C VAL A 269 -48.49 11.61 -5.88
N ARG A 270 -48.44 10.77 -6.92
CA ARG A 270 -49.41 9.69 -7.14
C ARG A 270 -49.41 8.66 -6.01
N ALA A 271 -48.23 8.25 -5.54
CA ALA A 271 -48.12 7.28 -4.46
C ALA A 271 -48.73 7.81 -3.15
N VAL A 272 -48.51 9.09 -2.84
CA VAL A 272 -49.12 9.73 -1.66
C VAL A 272 -50.64 9.89 -1.82
N GLU A 273 -51.13 10.23 -3.01
CA GLU A 273 -52.57 10.32 -3.29
C GLU A 273 -53.27 8.96 -3.16
N LEU A 274 -52.61 7.85 -3.49
CA LEU A 274 -53.13 6.49 -3.28
C LEU A 274 -53.33 6.16 -1.79
N LEU A 275 -52.59 6.81 -0.88
CA LEU A 275 -52.80 6.69 0.57
C LEU A 275 -53.94 7.59 1.07
N GLY A 276 -54.65 8.30 0.18
CA GLY A 276 -55.75 9.20 0.54
C GLY A 276 -55.28 10.57 1.04
N THR A 277 -54.00 10.89 0.85
CA THR A 277 -53.40 12.16 1.29
C THR A 277 -53.37 13.14 0.13
N ARG A 278 -53.79 14.39 0.39
CA ARG A 278 -53.81 15.42 -0.65
C ARG A 278 -52.46 16.13 -0.75
N CYS A 279 -51.84 16.07 -1.93
CA CYS A 279 -50.57 16.76 -2.20
C CYS A 279 -50.77 18.19 -2.72
N VAL A 280 -49.82 19.05 -2.39
CA VAL A 280 -49.63 20.37 -3.02
C VAL A 280 -48.16 20.56 -3.34
N LEU A 281 -47.88 21.27 -4.44
CA LEU A 281 -46.52 21.62 -4.85
C LEU A 281 -46.28 23.11 -4.56
N SER A 282 -45.19 23.45 -3.87
CA SER A 282 -44.81 24.84 -3.61
C SER A 282 -43.46 25.20 -4.19
N GLY A 283 -43.24 26.49 -4.47
CA GLY A 283 -41.90 26.99 -4.81
C GLY A 283 -41.50 26.81 -6.27
N VAL A 284 -42.46 26.56 -7.17
CA VAL A 284 -42.20 26.43 -8.61
C VAL A 284 -41.68 27.75 -9.16
N ARG A 285 -40.42 27.76 -9.62
CA ARG A 285 -39.79 28.92 -10.27
C ARG A 285 -40.30 29.10 -11.71
N PRO A 286 -40.25 30.30 -12.30
CA PRO A 286 -40.68 30.52 -13.68
C PRO A 286 -39.99 29.60 -14.71
N SER A 287 -38.68 29.37 -14.57
CA SER A 287 -37.92 28.44 -15.44
C SER A 287 -38.47 27.02 -15.37
N VAL A 288 -38.73 26.53 -14.16
CA VAL A 288 -39.29 25.20 -13.92
C VAL A 288 -40.71 25.09 -14.50
N ALA A 289 -41.53 26.14 -14.34
CA ALA A 289 -42.89 26.16 -14.90
C ALA A 289 -42.89 26.10 -16.43
N GLN A 290 -41.96 26.80 -17.10
CA GLN A 290 -41.81 26.74 -18.56
C GLN A 290 -41.45 25.33 -19.02
N THR A 291 -40.46 24.70 -18.40
CA THR A 291 -40.06 23.34 -18.75
C THR A 291 -41.17 22.32 -18.52
N LEU A 292 -41.98 22.47 -17.46
CA LEU A 292 -43.14 21.60 -17.24
C LEU A 292 -44.19 21.68 -18.35
N VAL A 293 -44.40 22.88 -18.90
CA VAL A 293 -45.32 23.10 -20.03
C VAL A 293 -44.73 22.53 -21.33
N GLU A 294 -43.44 22.76 -21.59
CA GLU A 294 -42.73 22.23 -22.76
C GLU A 294 -42.72 20.69 -22.79
N LEU A 295 -42.53 20.07 -21.63
CA LEU A 295 -42.54 18.61 -21.47
C LEU A 295 -43.94 18.00 -21.56
N GLY A 296 -44.99 18.81 -21.71
CA GLY A 296 -46.37 18.33 -21.81
C GLY A 296 -46.89 17.66 -20.52
N VAL A 297 -46.27 17.94 -19.38
CA VAL A 297 -46.61 17.31 -18.11
C VAL A 297 -47.87 17.94 -17.54
N SER A 298 -48.98 17.21 -17.54
CA SER A 298 -50.22 17.63 -16.88
C SER A 298 -50.25 17.14 -15.43
N PHE A 299 -50.23 18.08 -14.50
CA PHE A 299 -50.36 17.82 -13.07
C PHE A 299 -51.81 17.60 -12.60
N GLY A 300 -52.79 17.61 -13.51
CA GLY A 300 -54.18 17.26 -13.22
C GLY A 300 -54.77 18.04 -12.03
N LYS A 301 -55.02 17.34 -10.91
CA LYS A 301 -55.62 17.88 -9.67
C LYS A 301 -54.61 18.45 -8.68
N LEU A 302 -53.31 18.35 -8.95
CA LEU A 302 -52.26 18.84 -8.05
C LEU A 302 -52.27 20.36 -8.04
N VAL A 303 -52.41 20.93 -6.85
CA VAL A 303 -52.45 22.38 -6.66
C VAL A 303 -51.03 22.91 -6.52
N THR A 304 -50.65 23.84 -7.38
CA THR A 304 -49.37 24.56 -7.30
C THR A 304 -49.54 25.88 -6.55
N LEU A 305 -48.62 26.19 -5.64
CA LEU A 305 -48.68 27.37 -4.78
C LEU A 305 -47.33 28.09 -4.75
N ARG A 306 -47.37 29.40 -4.50
CA ARG A 306 -46.18 30.26 -4.63
C ARG A 306 -45.03 29.85 -3.68
N ASN A 307 -45.34 29.45 -2.47
CA ASN A 307 -44.36 29.05 -1.45
C ASN A 307 -45.02 28.23 -0.34
N LEU A 308 -44.20 27.66 0.54
CA LEU A 308 -44.63 26.83 1.66
C LEU A 308 -45.72 27.49 2.53
N LYS A 309 -45.61 28.80 2.80
CA LYS A 309 -46.61 29.56 3.59
C LYS A 309 -48.00 29.54 2.93
N HIS A 310 -48.09 29.64 1.61
CA HIS A 310 -49.35 29.52 0.89
C HIS A 310 -49.86 28.07 0.87
N GLY A 311 -48.93 27.10 0.75
CA GLY A 311 -49.20 25.67 0.93
C GLY A 311 -49.92 25.38 2.23
N LEU A 312 -49.35 25.84 3.33
CA LEU A 312 -49.89 25.63 4.66
C LEU A 312 -51.27 26.27 4.83
N LYS A 313 -51.44 27.52 4.39
CA LYS A 313 -52.74 28.21 4.44
C LYS A 313 -53.84 27.46 3.68
N ALA A 314 -53.52 26.90 2.50
CA ALA A 314 -54.46 26.12 1.72
C ALA A 314 -54.88 24.84 2.45
N CYS A 315 -53.91 24.12 3.02
CA CYS A 315 -54.17 22.91 3.81
C CYS A 315 -55.06 23.19 5.03
N MET A 316 -54.81 24.28 5.75
CA MET A 316 -55.65 24.71 6.87
C MET A 316 -57.08 25.02 6.44
N ARG A 317 -57.27 25.72 5.30
CA ARG A 317 -58.59 26.05 4.78
C ARG A 317 -59.39 24.79 4.42
N TRP A 318 -58.75 23.82 3.74
CA TRP A 318 -59.40 22.54 3.42
C TRP A 318 -59.75 21.73 4.66
N LYS A 319 -58.92 21.77 5.70
CA LYS A 319 -59.23 21.13 6.98
C LYS A 319 -60.47 21.74 7.63
N GLN A 320 -60.63 23.07 7.57
CA GLN A 320 -61.80 23.78 8.07
C GLN A 320 -63.06 23.48 7.25
N GLU A 321 -62.96 23.47 5.92
CA GLU A 321 -64.05 23.11 5.00
C GLU A 321 -64.52 21.66 5.24
N ALA A 322 -63.58 20.73 5.46
CA ALA A 322 -63.88 19.34 5.79
C ALA A 322 -64.55 19.19 7.19
N ALA A 323 -64.14 20.00 8.17
CA ALA A 323 -64.77 20.02 9.49
C ALA A 323 -66.19 20.63 9.45
N ALA A 324 -66.40 21.69 8.67
CA ALA A 324 -67.69 22.35 8.51
C ALA A 324 -68.72 21.47 7.78
N SER A 325 -68.28 20.73 6.75
CA SER A 325 -69.13 19.78 6.01
C SER A 325 -69.48 18.53 6.81
N ALA A 326 -68.62 18.09 7.73
CA ALA A 326 -68.93 17.00 8.67
C ALA A 326 -69.93 17.43 9.76
N GLY A 327 -69.92 18.70 10.17
CA GLY A 327 -70.83 19.25 11.19
C GLY A 327 -72.26 19.51 10.70
N THR A 328 -72.45 19.89 9.44
CA THR A 328 -73.78 20.18 8.87
C THR A 328 -74.60 18.92 8.54
N GLY A 329 -73.96 17.77 8.31
CA GLY A 329 -74.65 16.49 8.10
C GLY A 329 -75.34 15.91 9.35
N ALA A 330 -74.89 16.28 10.55
CA ALA A 330 -75.46 15.79 11.81
C ALA A 330 -76.72 16.56 12.26
N ALA A 331 -76.91 17.80 11.79
CA ALA A 331 -78.06 18.63 12.16
C ALA A 331 -79.32 18.38 11.31
N ALA A 332 -79.18 17.83 10.10
CA ALA A 332 -80.28 17.60 9.18
C ALA A 332 -81.08 16.29 9.43
N SER A 333 -80.61 15.39 10.29
CA SER A 333 -81.27 14.11 10.58
C SER A 333 -82.25 14.14 11.75
N ASN A 334 -82.39 15.27 12.46
CA ASN A 334 -83.14 15.32 13.73
C ASN A 334 -84.43 16.17 13.71
N GLY A 335 -85.04 16.38 12.54
CA GLY A 335 -86.24 17.23 12.42
C GLY A 335 -87.25 16.73 11.40
N SER A 336 -88.04 15.72 11.74
CA SER A 336 -89.44 15.60 11.25
C SER A 336 -90.21 14.47 11.90
N ARG A 337 -91.09 14.81 12.86
CA ARG A 337 -92.49 14.38 12.87
C ARG A 337 -93.29 15.18 13.91
N PRO A 338 -94.24 16.04 13.49
CA PRO A 338 -95.29 16.52 14.36
C PRO A 338 -96.45 15.53 14.32
N GLY A 339 -96.80 14.94 15.47
CA GLY A 339 -98.02 14.16 15.65
C GLY A 339 -99.14 15.07 16.14
N THR A 340 -100.07 15.39 15.25
CA THR A 340 -101.40 15.92 15.58
C THR A 340 -102.37 14.77 15.84
N SER A 341 -103.32 15.07 16.75
CA SER A 341 -104.55 14.34 17.14
C SER A 341 -104.40 13.03 17.89
#